data_AF-A0AAU3CF35-F1
#
_entry.id   AF-A0AAU3CF35-F1
#
_cell.length_a   1.000
_cell.length_b   1.000
_cell.length_c   1.000
_cell.angle_alpha   90.00
_cell.angle_beta   90.00
_cell.angle_gamma   90.00
#
_symmetry.space_group_name_H-M   'P 1'
#
loop_
_entity.id
_entity.type
_entity.pdbx_description
1 polymer ?
#
loop_
_entity_poly.entity_id
_entity_poly.type
_entity_poly.pdbx_seq_one_letter_code
_entity_poly.pdbx_strand_id
1 'polypeptide(L)'
;MSEEFEKVGAVSQRRYEQIVAELRSAAGLLTQAQFTIGDRALEIEPMGPCSEPVANTAWLVEESLTRLAKDIGLPVTTVEQARWTASRWPTDRRRKFESFTVHQVLARIDDDAERFASIDNLPDGKTHWTLDDARRRSDFQAEPPVPP
;
A
#
# COMPACT_ATOMS: atom_id res chain seq x y z
N MET A 1 -3.98 -43.54 -6.89
CA MET A 1 -4.88 -42.42 -6.55
C MET A 1 -3.99 -41.21 -6.29
N SER A 2 -3.70 -40.49 -7.37
CA SER A 2 -3.37 -39.06 -7.48
C SER A 2 -2.18 -38.44 -6.71
N GLU A 3 -0.94 -38.77 -7.13
CA GLU A 3 0.27 -37.99 -6.78
C GLU A 3 0.32 -36.60 -7.44
N GLU A 4 -0.52 -36.32 -8.44
CA GLU A 4 -0.54 -35.03 -9.14
C GLU A 4 -1.15 -33.88 -8.33
N PHE A 5 -1.97 -34.15 -7.30
CA PHE A 5 -2.54 -33.09 -6.46
C PHE A 5 -1.59 -32.62 -5.34
N GLU A 6 -0.41 -33.22 -5.20
CA GLU A 6 0.52 -32.92 -4.11
C GLU A 6 1.66 -31.96 -4.50
N LYS A 7 1.69 -31.51 -5.77
CA LYS A 7 2.71 -30.61 -6.30
C LYS A 7 2.11 -29.29 -6.79
N VAL A 8 2.80 -28.19 -6.47
CA VAL A 8 2.57 -26.87 -7.05
C VAL A 8 3.72 -26.59 -8.01
N GLY A 9 3.47 -26.75 -9.31
CA GLY A 9 4.52 -26.68 -10.33
C GLY A 9 5.62 -27.71 -10.07
N ALA A 10 6.87 -27.23 -9.88
CA ALA A 10 8.03 -28.09 -9.67
C ALA A 10 8.28 -28.50 -8.20
N VAL A 11 7.49 -28.00 -7.25
CA VAL A 11 7.69 -28.24 -5.81
C VAL A 11 6.51 -28.98 -5.18
N SER A 12 6.74 -29.68 -4.07
CA SER A 12 5.64 -30.24 -3.28
C SER A 12 4.80 -29.16 -2.59
N GLN A 13 3.56 -29.48 -2.23
CA GLN A 13 2.65 -28.61 -1.49
C GLN A 13 3.30 -28.05 -0.21
N ARG A 14 3.93 -28.92 0.58
CA ARG A 14 4.65 -28.52 1.80
C ARG A 14 5.78 -27.53 1.51
N ARG A 15 6.54 -27.72 0.42
CA ARG A 15 7.61 -26.77 0.06
C ARG A 15 7.04 -25.45 -0.44
N TYR A 16 5.94 -25.48 -1.19
CA TYR A 16 5.24 -24.27 -1.60
C TYR A 16 4.78 -23.43 -0.41
N GLU A 17 4.19 -24.04 0.61
CA GLU A 17 3.79 -23.35 1.85
C GLU A 17 4.96 -22.68 2.57
N GLN A 18 6.12 -23.34 2.62
CA GLN A 18 7.36 -22.75 3.15
C GLN A 18 7.83 -21.55 2.32
N ILE A 19 7.84 -21.68 0.98
CA ILE A 19 8.20 -20.57 0.08
C ILE A 19 7.25 -19.40 0.28
N VAL A 20 5.95 -19.65 0.42
CA VAL A 20 4.96 -18.60 0.68
C VAL A 20 5.27 -17.87 2.00
N ALA A 21 5.62 -18.60 3.06
CA ALA A 21 6.00 -17.99 4.34
C ALA A 21 7.30 -17.14 4.24
N GLU A 22 8.31 -17.66 3.52
CA GLU A 22 9.56 -16.94 3.24
C GLU A 22 9.29 -15.64 2.45
N LEU A 23 8.55 -15.73 1.35
CA LEU A 23 8.23 -14.58 0.50
C LEU A 23 7.33 -13.55 1.19
N ARG A 24 6.42 -13.97 2.07
CA ARG A 24 5.62 -13.05 2.90
C ARG A 24 6.48 -12.25 3.85
N SER A 25 7.49 -12.88 4.45
CA SER A 25 8.43 -12.18 5.32
C SER A 25 9.22 -11.12 4.53
N ALA A 26 9.69 -11.48 3.33
CA ALA A 26 10.35 -10.52 2.43
C ALA A 26 9.41 -9.38 2.00
N ALA A 27 8.14 -9.68 1.69
CA ALA A 27 7.13 -8.66 1.35
C ALA A 27 6.83 -7.71 2.52
N GLY A 28 6.88 -8.19 3.76
CA GLY A 28 6.77 -7.35 4.96
C GLY A 28 7.92 -6.34 5.07
N LEU A 29 9.16 -6.77 4.80
CA LEU A 29 10.32 -5.86 4.76
C LEU A 29 10.19 -4.81 3.65
N LEU A 30 9.75 -5.21 2.46
CA LEU A 30 9.50 -4.27 1.36
C LEU A 30 8.42 -3.25 1.73
N THR A 31 7.35 -3.71 2.39
CA THR A 31 6.27 -2.83 2.85
C THR A 31 6.77 -1.80 3.87
N GLN A 32 7.59 -2.24 4.83
CA GLN A 32 8.22 -1.33 5.78
C GLN A 32 9.13 -0.29 5.10
N ALA A 33 9.91 -0.71 4.10
CA ALA A 33 10.77 0.19 3.34
C ALA A 33 9.95 1.24 2.57
N GLN A 34 8.86 0.82 1.91
CA GLN A 34 7.97 1.73 1.18
C GLN A 34 7.28 2.73 2.10
N PHE A 35 6.81 2.30 3.28
CA PHE A 35 6.30 3.23 4.29
C PHE A 35 7.37 4.18 4.79
N THR A 36 8.61 3.72 4.99
CA THR A 36 9.73 4.59 5.40
C THR A 36 9.99 5.67 4.35
N ILE A 37 10.01 5.31 3.07
CA ILE A 37 10.14 6.28 1.97
C ILE A 37 8.98 7.28 2.02
N GLY A 38 7.75 6.81 2.18
CA GLY A 38 6.57 7.67 2.27
C GLY A 38 6.60 8.63 3.45
N ASP A 39 7.01 8.15 4.63
CA ASP A 39 7.15 8.97 5.84
C ASP A 39 8.19 10.07 5.67
N ARG A 40 9.35 9.74 5.09
CA ARG A 40 10.40 10.72 4.79
C ARG A 40 9.96 11.71 3.71
N ALA A 41 9.23 11.25 2.70
CA ALA A 41 8.66 12.12 1.68
C ALA A 41 7.61 13.08 2.26
N LEU A 42 6.82 12.65 3.26
CA LEU A 42 5.87 13.51 3.98
C LEU A 42 6.54 14.51 4.90
N GLU A 43 7.66 14.11 5.51
CA GLU A 43 8.47 14.99 6.34
C GLU A 43 9.11 16.12 5.52
N ILE A 44 9.53 15.83 4.28
CA ILE A 44 10.08 16.82 3.35
C ILE A 44 8.95 17.68 2.74
N GLU A 45 7.89 17.06 2.23
CA GLU A 45 6.76 17.73 1.59
C GLU A 45 5.43 17.20 2.15
N PRO A 46 4.87 17.85 3.19
CA PRO A 46 3.59 17.45 3.77
C PRO A 46 2.43 17.48 2.75
N MET A 47 1.40 16.67 2.99
CA MET A 47 0.16 16.80 2.23
C MET A 47 -0.56 18.08 2.66
N GLY A 48 -0.48 19.12 1.83
CA GLY A 48 -1.26 20.35 1.99
C GLY A 48 -2.60 20.27 1.25
N PRO A 49 -3.58 21.13 1.60
CA PRO A 49 -4.62 21.48 0.63
C PRO A 49 -3.93 21.97 -0.63
N CYS A 50 -4.50 21.70 -1.80
CA CYS A 50 -4.03 22.23 -3.08
C CYS A 50 -4.14 23.75 -3.01
N SER A 51 -3.16 24.41 -2.42
CA SER A 51 -3.21 25.79 -2.00
C SER A 51 -1.90 26.41 -2.44
N GLU A 52 -2.08 27.54 -3.10
CA GLU A 52 -1.11 28.31 -3.87
C GLU A 52 0.28 28.35 -3.24
N PRO A 53 1.35 28.46 -4.06
CA PRO A 53 2.72 28.50 -3.59
C PRO A 53 2.82 29.54 -2.47
N VAL A 54 3.11 29.06 -1.26
CA VAL A 54 3.45 29.93 -0.13
C VAL A 54 4.61 30.76 -0.62
N ALA A 55 4.43 32.08 -0.69
CA ALA A 55 5.28 33.03 -1.41
C ALA A 55 6.74 33.14 -0.91
N ASN A 56 7.23 32.17 -0.14
CA ASN A 56 8.56 32.17 0.47
C ASN A 56 9.24 30.79 0.54
N THR A 57 8.71 29.76 -0.13
CA THR A 57 9.43 28.49 -0.38
C THR A 57 9.91 28.47 -1.81
N ALA A 58 11.22 28.55 -2.02
CA ALA A 58 11.85 28.64 -3.34
C ALA A 58 11.79 27.35 -4.17
N TRP A 59 11.14 26.29 -3.67
CA TRP A 59 11.06 24.98 -4.30
C TRP A 59 9.60 24.56 -4.45
N LEU A 60 9.25 24.03 -5.62
CA LEU A 60 7.97 23.38 -5.86
C LEU A 60 8.00 21.97 -5.25
N VAL A 61 6.85 21.49 -4.76
CA VAL A 61 6.69 20.12 -4.20
C VAL A 61 7.29 19.05 -5.13
N GLU A 62 7.05 19.18 -6.43
CA GLU A 62 7.56 18.28 -7.47
C GLU A 62 9.09 18.29 -7.55
N GLU A 63 9.74 19.44 -7.39
CA GLU A 63 11.21 19.57 -7.45
C GLU A 63 11.88 18.87 -6.26
N SER A 64 11.36 19.09 -5.05
CA SER A 64 11.84 18.44 -3.83
C SER A 64 11.72 16.91 -3.93
N LEU A 65 10.57 16.42 -4.39
CA LEU A 65 10.34 14.98 -4.56
C LEU A 65 11.17 14.37 -5.69
N THR A 66 11.34 15.08 -6.80
CA THR A 66 12.17 14.64 -7.92
C THR A 66 13.63 14.49 -7.49
N ARG A 67 14.13 15.45 -6.71
CA ARG A 67 15.48 15.37 -6.13
C ARG A 67 15.61 14.18 -5.19
N LEU A 68 14.66 14.00 -4.25
CA LEU A 68 14.65 12.86 -3.35
C LEU A 68 14.70 11.54 -4.14
N ALA A 69 13.83 11.40 -5.14
CA ALA A 69 13.72 10.19 -5.96
C ALA A 69 15.04 9.89 -6.69
N LYS A 70 15.67 10.92 -7.27
CA LYS A 70 16.99 10.80 -7.90
C LYS A 70 18.07 10.34 -6.92
N ASP A 71 18.12 10.93 -5.73
CA ASP A 71 19.16 10.65 -4.73
C ASP A 71 19.05 9.22 -4.16
N ILE A 72 17.85 8.65 -4.10
CA ILE A 72 17.62 7.26 -3.65
C ILE A 72 17.48 6.25 -4.80
N GLY A 73 17.60 6.69 -6.05
CA GLY A 73 17.55 5.83 -7.25
C GLY A 73 16.17 5.24 -7.55
N LEU A 74 15.08 5.95 -7.23
CA LEU A 74 13.70 5.52 -7.50
C LEU A 74 13.01 6.45 -8.50
N PRO A 75 11.95 5.97 -9.20
CA PRO A 75 11.06 6.84 -9.96
C PRO A 75 10.34 7.83 -9.02
N VAL A 76 10.19 9.09 -9.43
CA VAL A 76 9.45 10.10 -8.65
C VAL A 76 8.01 9.66 -8.35
N THR A 77 7.36 8.99 -9.29
CA THR A 77 6.03 8.40 -9.12
C THR A 77 5.96 7.38 -7.99
N THR A 78 7.04 6.63 -7.73
CA THR A 78 7.11 5.70 -6.60
C THR A 78 7.16 6.45 -5.28
N VAL A 79 7.93 7.54 -5.23
CA VAL A 79 8.04 8.41 -4.03
C VAL A 79 6.69 9.10 -3.76
N GLU A 80 6.04 9.63 -4.79
CA GLU A 80 4.71 10.26 -4.67
C GLU A 80 3.65 9.29 -4.17
N GLN A 81 3.59 8.09 -4.75
CA GLN A 81 2.66 7.04 -4.31
C GLN A 81 2.96 6.58 -2.88
N ALA A 82 4.23 6.46 -2.53
CA ALA A 82 4.65 6.12 -1.18
C ALA A 82 4.20 7.18 -0.18
N ARG A 83 4.45 8.45 -0.50
CA ARG A 83 4.04 9.63 0.27
C ARG A 83 2.53 9.65 0.50
N TRP A 84 1.76 9.49 -0.57
CA TRP A 84 0.30 9.49 -0.51
C TRP A 84 -0.26 8.31 0.29
N THR A 85 0.30 7.11 0.11
CA THR A 85 -0.14 5.96 0.91
C THR A 85 0.20 6.16 2.39
N ALA A 86 1.40 6.66 2.71
CA ALA A 86 1.81 6.95 4.08
C ALA A 86 0.91 8.00 4.76
N SER A 87 0.41 9.00 4.02
CA SER A 87 -0.47 10.03 4.61
C SER A 87 -1.85 9.49 4.97
N ARG A 88 -2.29 8.41 4.32
CA ARG A 88 -3.56 7.73 4.60
C ARG A 88 -3.43 6.68 5.70
N TRP A 89 -2.21 6.26 6.05
CA TRP A 89 -1.94 5.21 7.01
C TRP A 89 -0.98 5.69 8.12
N PRO A 90 -1.51 6.24 9.23
CA PRO A 90 -0.72 6.49 10.44
C PRO A 90 0.03 5.23 10.90
N THR A 91 1.18 5.40 11.55
CA THR A 91 2.09 4.29 11.88
C THR A 91 1.42 3.19 12.72
N ASP A 92 0.51 3.56 13.62
CA ASP A 92 -0.28 2.66 14.48
C ASP A 92 -1.39 1.90 13.73
N ARG A 93 -1.74 2.34 12.51
CA ARG A 93 -2.78 1.74 11.65
C ARG A 93 -2.22 0.85 10.54
N ARG A 94 -0.89 0.72 10.44
CA ARG A 94 -0.22 -0.12 9.44
C ARG A 94 -0.16 -1.57 9.90
N ARG A 95 -0.49 -2.51 9.01
CA ARG A 95 -0.38 -3.94 9.28
C ARG A 95 0.92 -4.49 8.70
N LYS A 96 1.85 -4.91 9.58
CA LYS A 96 3.21 -5.35 9.22
C LYS A 96 3.27 -6.50 8.22
N PHE A 97 2.25 -7.36 8.20
CA PHE A 97 2.21 -8.55 7.35
C PHE A 97 1.37 -8.37 6.08
N GLU A 98 0.64 -7.25 5.97
CA GLU A 98 -0.12 -6.93 4.77
C GLU A 98 0.76 -6.15 3.80
N SER A 99 0.64 -6.47 2.51
CA SER A 99 1.47 -5.82 1.50
C SER A 99 1.19 -4.32 1.41
N PHE A 100 2.21 -3.55 1.02
CA PHE A 100 2.04 -2.13 0.72
C PHE A 100 0.97 -1.89 -0.36
N THR A 101 0.87 -2.77 -1.36
CA THR A 101 -0.15 -2.66 -2.41
C THR A 101 -1.57 -2.78 -1.85
N VAL A 102 -1.81 -3.65 -0.86
CA VAL A 102 -3.11 -3.72 -0.16
C VAL A 102 -3.40 -2.39 0.55
N HIS A 103 -2.43 -1.84 1.27
CA HIS A 103 -2.58 -0.52 1.89
C HIS A 103 -2.87 0.57 0.85
N GLN A 104 -2.17 0.56 -0.28
CA GLN A 104 -2.37 1.54 -1.36
C GLN A 104 -3.77 1.46 -1.99
N VAL A 105 -4.30 0.24 -2.17
CA VAL A 105 -5.67 0.07 -2.69
C VAL A 105 -6.70 0.54 -1.67
N LEU A 106 -6.58 0.09 -0.42
CA LEU A 106 -7.50 0.49 0.66
C LEU A 106 -7.37 1.97 1.03
N ALA A 107 -6.23 2.62 0.74
CA ALA A 107 -6.03 4.06 0.93
C ALA A 107 -6.99 4.94 0.12
N ARG A 108 -7.60 4.38 -0.94
CA ARG A 108 -8.63 5.03 -1.76
C ARG A 108 -10.00 5.14 -1.07
N ILE A 109 -10.21 4.41 0.03
CA ILE A 109 -11.41 4.59 0.85
C ILE A 109 -11.28 5.96 1.53
N ASP A 110 -12.23 6.85 1.24
CA ASP A 110 -12.21 8.24 1.69
C ASP A 110 -12.41 8.36 3.20
N ASP A 111 -13.38 7.63 3.75
CA ASP A 111 -13.66 7.58 5.20
C ASP A 111 -12.53 6.87 5.96
N ASP A 112 -11.95 7.57 6.93
CA ASP A 112 -10.83 7.07 7.72
C ASP A 112 -11.23 5.91 8.64
N ALA A 113 -12.40 5.97 9.28
CA ALA A 113 -12.86 4.93 10.18
C ALA A 113 -13.12 3.62 9.42
N GLU A 114 -13.77 3.73 8.26
CA GLU A 114 -14.00 2.61 7.37
C GLU A 114 -12.70 2.06 6.80
N ARG A 115 -11.76 2.91 6.38
CA ARG A 115 -10.44 2.48 5.88
C ARG A 115 -9.72 1.66 6.94
N PHE A 116 -9.64 2.16 8.17
CA PHE A 116 -8.97 1.46 9.27
C PHE A 116 -9.69 0.16 9.63
N ALA A 117 -11.02 0.17 9.69
CA ALA A 117 -11.79 -1.05 9.92
C ALA A 117 -11.58 -2.08 8.79
N SER A 118 -11.41 -1.62 7.55
CA SER A 118 -11.25 -2.51 6.40
C SER A 118 -9.93 -3.27 6.48
N ILE A 119 -8.80 -2.63 6.77
CA ILE A 119 -7.54 -3.38 6.86
C ILE A 119 -7.51 -4.35 8.06
N ASP A 120 -8.27 -4.05 9.10
CA ASP A 120 -8.36 -4.87 10.32
C ASP A 120 -9.29 -6.07 10.17
N ASN A 121 -10.36 -5.93 9.38
CA ASN A 121 -11.35 -6.96 9.16
C ASN A 121 -11.07 -7.73 7.87
N LEU A 122 -10.31 -8.82 8.00
CA LEU A 122 -10.09 -9.76 6.92
C LEU A 122 -11.42 -10.33 6.40
N PRO A 123 -11.56 -10.56 5.07
CA PRO A 123 -12.72 -11.26 4.53
C PRO A 123 -12.87 -12.66 5.16
N ASP A 124 -14.11 -13.12 5.33
CA ASP A 124 -14.42 -14.37 6.03
C ASP A 124 -13.62 -15.56 5.49
N GLY A 125 -13.03 -16.31 6.43
CA GLY A 125 -12.22 -17.50 6.13
C GLY A 125 -10.81 -17.21 5.59
N LYS A 126 -10.39 -15.94 5.51
CA LYS A 126 -9.05 -15.58 5.03
C LYS A 126 -8.12 -15.22 6.18
N THR A 127 -6.85 -15.57 6.00
CA THR A 127 -5.77 -15.28 6.94
C THR A 127 -4.95 -14.04 6.54
N HIS A 128 -5.20 -13.48 5.37
CA HIS A 128 -4.47 -12.36 4.78
C HIS A 128 -5.29 -11.72 3.66
N TRP A 129 -5.01 -10.46 3.34
CA TRP A 129 -5.59 -9.82 2.17
C TRP A 129 -4.96 -10.34 0.88
N THR A 130 -5.81 -10.61 -0.11
CA THR A 130 -5.36 -10.66 -1.51
C THR A 130 -5.57 -9.30 -2.17
N LEU A 131 -4.83 -9.03 -3.23
CA LEU A 131 -5.02 -7.81 -4.02
C LEU A 131 -6.46 -7.71 -4.56
N ASP A 132 -7.04 -8.82 -4.99
CA ASP A 132 -8.40 -8.86 -5.53
C ASP A 132 -9.45 -8.57 -4.46
N ASP A 133 -9.24 -9.05 -3.23
CA ASP A 133 -10.12 -8.70 -2.11
C ASP A 133 -10.06 -7.21 -1.82
N ALA A 134 -8.86 -6.64 -1.76
CA ALA A 134 -8.67 -5.22 -1.49
C ALA A 134 -9.32 -4.36 -2.58
N ARG A 135 -9.17 -4.76 -3.85
CA ARG A 135 -9.82 -4.10 -4.99
C ARG A 135 -11.33 -4.18 -4.88
N ARG A 136 -11.90 -5.37 -4.69
CA ARG A 136 -13.34 -5.53 -4.47
C ARG A 136 -13.83 -4.60 -3.37
N ARG A 137 -13.14 -4.58 -2.22
CA ARG A 137 -13.52 -3.73 -1.08
C ARG A 137 -13.50 -2.25 -1.42
N SER A 138 -12.51 -1.79 -2.20
CA SER A 138 -12.40 -0.41 -2.67
C SER A 138 -13.43 -0.06 -3.74
N ASP A 139 -13.70 -0.99 -4.67
CA ASP A 139 -14.59 -0.78 -5.82
C ASP A 139 -16.07 -0.83 -5.43
N PHE A 140 -16.44 -1.60 -4.39
CA PHE A 140 -17.80 -1.59 -3.81
C PHE A 140 -18.24 -0.21 -3.32
N GLN A 141 -17.32 0.75 -3.13
CA GLN A 141 -17.63 2.12 -2.74
C GLN A 141 -17.68 3.10 -3.92
N ALA A 142 -17.38 2.65 -5.15
CA ALA A 142 -17.51 3.44 -6.37
C ALA A 142 -18.91 3.31 -7.00
N GLU A 143 -19.97 3.17 -6.19
CA GLU A 143 -21.33 3.17 -6.72
C GLU A 143 -21.69 4.60 -7.16
N PRO A 144 -22.09 4.81 -8.44
CA PRO A 144 -22.36 6.16 -8.96
C PRO A 144 -23.61 6.76 -8.30
N PRO A 145 -23.71 8.11 -8.20
CA PRO A 145 -24.89 8.75 -7.65
C PRO A 145 -26.12 8.37 -8.48
N VAL A 146 -27.16 7.89 -7.81
CA VAL A 146 -28.48 7.69 -8.42
C VAL A 146 -29.00 9.07 -8.86
N PRO A 147 -29.26 9.30 -10.17
CA PRO A 147 -29.82 10.57 -10.62
C PRO A 147 -31.26 10.76 -10.09
N PRO A 148 -31.72 12.02 -9.90
CA PRO A 148 -33.00 12.36 -9.29
C PRO A 148 -34.22 11.95 -10.11
#